data_AF-A0A838SHA6-F1
#
_entry.id   AF-A0A838SHA6-F1
#
_cell.length_a   1.000
_cell.length_b   1.000
_cell.length_c   1.000
_cell.angle_alpha   90.00
_cell.angle_beta   90.00
_cell.angle_gamma   90.00
#
_symmetry.space_group_name_H-M   'P 1'
#
loop_
_entity.id
_entity.type
_entity.pdbx_description
1 polymer ?
#
loop_
_entity_poly.entity_id
_entity_poly.type
_entity_poly.pdbx_seq_one_letter_code
_entity_poly.pdbx_strand_id
1 'polypeptide(L)'
;MKTQPFQRRPTSQQRPENLPCARSIALSIGAGMLIFILTGCPQNNSGLEEENIQLKKQATKLESVIHSLQEGNKVMQQQIDLLNQESRKTAESYEVQLRDAEVTHQEELRDAQAQMAELVNGPKKDGAKIKILEQEHRKLEGENKWLRSQRDQMRKTLTLHQIGGQSQELPFPFSSASEIIEGALTKNGYSILSSMQTDQKAVYITDRKTSLPPSLELSGFRNQYLLSIEKGPSDHTIIWVRAEFEKISKNGQMFSAQQPEVTDIELRLIQEIHQALSTGAAAHARNF
;
A
#
# COMPACT_ATOMS: atom_id res chain seq x y z
N MET A 1 40.67 21.99 -21.38
CA MET A 1 39.95 23.29 -21.46
C MET A 1 39.46 23.61 -20.05
N LYS A 2 40.30 24.27 -19.25
CA LYS A 2 40.22 25.69 -18.88
C LYS A 2 38.86 26.07 -18.26
N THR A 3 38.89 26.03 -16.94
CA THR A 3 38.01 26.61 -15.92
C THR A 3 37.79 28.11 -16.11
N GLN A 4 36.56 28.57 -15.84
CA GLN A 4 36.27 29.95 -15.47
C GLN A 4 35.26 29.95 -14.31
N PRO A 5 35.53 30.69 -13.21
CA PRO A 5 34.60 30.84 -12.10
C PRO A 5 33.68 32.06 -12.29
N PHE A 6 32.40 31.87 -12.01
CA PHE A 6 31.39 32.93 -11.97
C PHE A 6 31.52 33.73 -10.66
N GLN A 7 31.53 35.05 -10.83
CA GLN A 7 31.97 36.04 -9.87
C GLN A 7 30.82 36.49 -8.95
N ARG A 8 31.08 36.53 -7.64
CA ARG A 8 30.16 37.05 -6.61
C ARG A 8 29.90 38.55 -6.80
N ARG A 9 28.65 38.97 -6.62
CA ARG A 9 28.26 40.36 -6.33
C ARG A 9 27.66 40.39 -4.91
N PRO A 10 28.25 41.12 -3.96
CA PRO A 10 27.58 41.43 -2.71
C PRO A 10 26.73 42.70 -2.86
N THR A 11 25.53 42.61 -2.29
CA THR A 11 24.68 43.72 -1.86
C THR A 11 25.33 44.45 -0.69
N SER A 12 25.50 45.77 -0.81
CA SER A 12 25.66 46.66 0.36
C SER A 12 25.06 48.01 0.03
N GLN A 13 23.81 48.21 0.45
CA GLN A 13 23.09 49.47 0.40
C GLN A 13 23.26 50.14 1.78
N GLN A 14 24.25 51.02 1.90
CA GLN A 14 24.46 51.86 3.08
C GLN A 14 24.03 53.30 2.77
N ARG A 15 22.92 53.69 3.41
CA ARG A 15 22.61 54.98 4.06
C ARG A 15 23.44 56.20 3.61
N PRO A 16 22.83 57.24 3.02
CA PRO A 16 23.34 58.60 3.12
C PRO A 16 22.76 59.29 4.36
N GLU A 17 23.62 59.56 5.33
CA GLU A 17 23.36 60.52 6.40
C GLU A 17 23.55 61.94 5.85
N ASN A 18 22.45 62.69 5.79
CA ASN A 18 22.46 64.12 5.53
C ASN A 18 22.70 64.87 6.85
N LEU A 19 23.82 65.58 6.95
CA LEU A 19 23.91 66.85 7.69
C LEU A 19 23.68 68.00 6.68
N PRO A 20 23.40 69.27 7.07
CA PRO A 20 23.43 69.86 8.41
C PRO A 20 22.22 70.76 8.74
N CYS A 21 21.97 71.04 10.03
CA CYS A 21 21.39 72.34 10.42
C CYS A 21 21.72 72.68 11.87
N ALA A 22 22.74 73.52 12.07
CA ALA A 22 22.92 74.28 13.30
C ALA A 22 22.75 75.77 12.97
N ARG A 23 21.75 76.32 13.65
CA ARG A 23 21.26 77.70 13.70
C ARG A 23 22.30 78.79 13.98
N SER A 24 21.86 80.01 13.65
CA SER A 24 22.14 81.30 14.32
C SER A 24 23.44 81.98 13.82
N ILE A 25 23.50 83.28 13.49
CA ILE A 25 23.03 84.46 14.19
C ILE A 25 22.86 85.63 13.20
N ALA A 26 21.76 86.37 13.39
CA ALA A 26 21.46 87.77 13.06
C ALA A 26 22.40 88.58 12.12
N LEU A 27 21.84 89.00 10.98
CA LEU A 27 22.20 90.23 10.27
C LEU A 27 21.28 91.34 10.80
N SER A 28 21.87 92.30 11.52
CA SER A 28 21.16 93.41 12.16
C SER A 28 21.38 94.73 11.42
N ILE A 29 20.25 95.40 11.16
CA ILE A 29 20.05 96.86 11.16
C ILE A 29 20.43 97.59 9.88
N GLY A 30 19.39 97.86 9.11
CA GLY A 30 19.32 98.94 8.15
C GLY A 30 19.03 100.30 8.79
N ALA A 31 19.39 101.31 8.01
CA ALA A 31 18.76 102.62 7.85
C ALA A 31 17.81 103.11 8.96
N GLY A 32 18.27 104.12 9.69
CA GLY A 32 17.43 104.98 10.51
C GLY A 32 18.04 106.37 10.59
N MET A 33 18.01 107.13 9.49
CA MET A 33 18.26 108.58 9.56
C MET A 33 16.90 109.27 9.65
N LEU A 34 16.61 109.73 10.86
CA LEU A 34 15.41 110.44 11.27
C LEU A 34 15.22 111.73 10.47
N ILE A 35 14.03 111.83 9.89
CA ILE A 35 13.34 113.05 9.52
C ILE A 35 12.98 113.80 10.82
N PHE A 36 13.60 114.96 11.08
CA PHE A 36 13.02 116.00 11.95
C PHE A 36 12.43 117.08 11.05
N ILE A 37 11.09 117.06 10.97
CA ILE A 37 10.26 118.03 10.28
C ILE A 37 9.89 119.16 11.25
N LEU A 38 10.13 120.39 10.79
CA LEU A 38 9.33 121.61 10.91
C LEU A 38 8.82 122.05 12.29
N THR A 39 9.23 123.25 12.68
CA THR A 39 8.39 124.16 13.47
C THR A 39 7.46 124.93 12.54
N GLY A 40 6.14 124.83 12.74
CA GLY A 40 5.19 125.80 12.20
C GLY A 40 3.75 125.29 12.01
N CYS A 41 2.87 125.69 12.93
CA CYS A 41 1.40 125.83 12.83
C CYS A 41 0.48 124.62 13.16
N PRO A 42 -0.72 124.87 13.75
CA PRO A 42 -1.27 124.00 14.80
C PRO A 42 -2.47 123.11 14.40
N GLN A 43 -2.53 121.95 15.08
CA GLN A 43 -3.66 121.23 15.69
C GLN A 43 -5.04 121.16 15.00
N ASN A 44 -5.45 119.93 14.62
CA ASN A 44 -6.85 119.51 14.54
C ASN A 44 -6.98 117.99 14.82
N ASN A 45 -7.69 117.58 15.88
CA ASN A 45 -7.71 116.23 16.47
C ASN A 45 -9.03 115.47 16.25
N SER A 46 -9.40 115.13 15.01
CA SER A 46 -10.67 114.41 14.74
C SER A 46 -10.62 113.30 13.69
N GLY A 47 -9.45 112.95 13.15
CA GLY A 47 -9.29 111.82 12.20
C GLY A 47 -8.76 110.51 12.81
N LEU A 48 -8.09 110.59 13.96
CA LEU A 48 -7.33 109.47 14.53
C LEU A 48 -8.19 108.39 15.21
N GLU A 49 -9.42 108.72 15.63
CA GLU A 49 -10.28 107.78 16.36
C GLU A 49 -11.00 106.80 15.43
N GLU A 50 -11.38 107.27 14.23
CA GLU A 50 -12.02 106.46 13.19
C GLU A 50 -11.01 105.50 12.52
N GLU A 51 -9.77 105.95 12.31
CA GLU A 51 -8.67 105.10 11.88
C GLU A 51 -8.35 104.02 12.94
N ASN A 52 -8.45 104.34 14.23
CA ASN A 52 -8.24 103.36 15.30
C ASN A 52 -9.29 102.23 15.30
N ILE A 53 -10.56 102.57 15.03
CA ILE A 53 -11.64 101.58 14.91
C ILE A 53 -11.45 100.71 13.68
N GLN A 54 -11.03 101.29 12.55
CA GLN A 54 -10.73 100.53 11.33
C GLN A 54 -9.51 99.61 11.51
N LEU A 55 -8.45 100.08 12.17
CA LEU A 55 -7.28 99.28 12.51
C LEU A 55 -7.62 98.11 13.43
N LYS A 56 -8.46 98.33 14.45
CA LYS A 56 -8.97 97.23 15.30
C LYS A 56 -9.77 96.21 14.50
N LYS A 57 -10.62 96.66 13.58
CA LYS A 57 -11.40 95.78 12.70
C LYS A 57 -10.53 94.99 11.72
N GLN A 58 -9.42 95.57 11.28
CA GLN A 58 -8.41 94.87 10.47
C GLN A 58 -7.59 93.88 11.31
N ALA A 59 -7.23 94.24 12.54
CA ALA A 59 -6.54 93.36 13.48
C ALA A 59 -7.38 92.13 13.82
N THR A 60 -8.67 92.27 14.11
CA THR A 60 -9.57 91.13 14.37
C THR A 60 -9.72 90.21 13.16
N LYS A 61 -9.67 90.77 11.94
CA LYS A 61 -9.67 89.96 10.71
C LYS A 61 -8.35 89.20 10.55
N LEU A 62 -7.21 89.85 10.82
CA LEU A 62 -5.90 89.20 10.80
C LEU A 62 -5.82 88.08 11.85
N GLU A 63 -6.35 88.29 13.06
CA GLU A 63 -6.43 87.26 14.10
C GLU A 63 -7.27 86.04 13.66
N SER A 64 -8.40 86.27 12.99
CA SER A 64 -9.22 85.18 12.44
C SER A 64 -8.50 84.38 11.33
N VAL A 65 -7.69 85.06 10.51
CA VAL A 65 -6.87 84.42 9.48
C VAL A 65 -5.74 83.62 10.13
N ILE A 66 -5.09 84.16 11.16
CA ILE A 66 -4.05 83.44 11.92
C ILE A 66 -4.63 82.17 12.56
N HIS A 67 -5.82 82.25 13.15
CA HIS A 67 -6.48 81.07 13.73
C HIS A 67 -6.84 80.03 12.66
N SER A 68 -7.32 80.47 11.49
CA SER A 68 -7.60 79.56 10.36
C SER A 68 -6.34 78.89 9.82
N LEU A 69 -5.21 79.60 9.77
CA LEU A 69 -3.92 79.04 9.34
C LEU A 69 -3.35 78.08 10.39
N GLN A 70 -3.48 78.38 11.68
CA GLN A 70 -3.10 77.48 12.76
C GLN A 70 -3.90 76.18 12.72
N GLU A 71 -5.22 76.28 12.51
CA GLU A 71 -6.08 75.10 12.40
C GLU A 71 -5.78 74.29 11.13
N GLY A 72 -5.55 74.96 10.00
CA GLY A 72 -5.10 74.31 8.76
C GLY A 72 -3.76 73.57 8.93
N ASN A 73 -2.81 74.13 9.68
CA ASN A 73 -1.53 73.49 9.96
C ASN A 73 -1.70 72.25 10.86
N LYS A 74 -2.64 72.25 11.82
CA LYS A 74 -2.97 71.06 12.61
C LYS A 74 -3.55 69.95 11.74
N VAL A 75 -4.51 70.27 10.87
CA VAL A 75 -5.13 69.28 9.96
C VAL A 75 -4.08 68.71 9.01
N MET A 76 -3.21 69.55 8.47
CA MET A 76 -2.12 69.11 7.59
C MET A 76 -1.13 68.20 8.34
N GLN A 77 -0.77 68.53 9.58
CA GLN A 77 0.09 67.69 10.40
C GLN A 77 -0.56 66.33 10.69
N GLN A 78 -1.86 66.31 11.01
CA GLN A 78 -2.61 65.07 11.18
C GLN A 78 -2.62 64.23 9.90
N GLN A 79 -2.76 64.86 8.73
CA GLN A 79 -2.73 64.16 7.45
C GLN A 79 -1.34 63.58 7.13
N ILE A 80 -0.27 64.29 7.47
CA ILE A 80 1.11 63.79 7.37
C ILE A 80 1.31 62.59 8.31
N ASP A 81 0.81 62.67 9.54
CA ASP A 81 0.95 61.59 10.52
C ASP A 81 0.17 60.33 10.08
N LEU A 82 -1.05 60.49 9.56
CA LEU A 82 -1.84 59.39 8.99
C LEU A 82 -1.15 58.76 7.78
N LEU A 83 -0.63 59.56 6.85
CA LEU A 83 0.07 59.07 5.67
C LEU A 83 1.35 58.31 6.04
N ASN A 84 2.12 58.84 7.01
CA ASN A 84 3.31 58.16 7.53
C ASN A 84 2.96 56.82 8.20
N GLN A 85 1.84 56.76 8.92
CA GLN A 85 1.36 55.52 9.52
C GLN A 85 0.95 54.50 8.46
N GLU A 86 0.21 54.92 7.43
CA GLU A 86 -0.20 54.07 6.31
C GLU A 86 1.00 53.54 5.53
N SER A 87 2.00 54.39 5.27
CA SER A 87 3.25 53.99 4.62
C SER A 87 3.99 52.91 5.42
N ARG A 88 4.08 53.06 6.76
CA ARG A 88 4.71 52.04 7.62
C ARG A 88 3.94 50.72 7.62
N LYS A 89 2.61 50.77 7.77
CA LYS A 89 1.77 49.56 7.74
C LYS A 89 1.88 48.84 6.40
N THR A 90 1.93 49.59 5.31
CA THR A 90 2.10 49.04 3.97
C THR A 90 3.47 48.37 3.81
N ALA A 91 4.53 49.01 4.29
CA ALA A 91 5.87 48.44 4.29
C ALA A 91 5.96 47.15 5.12
N GLU A 92 5.42 47.15 6.35
CA GLU A 92 5.35 45.97 7.21
C GLU A 92 4.56 44.82 6.56
N SER A 93 3.43 45.13 5.91
CA SER A 93 2.64 44.13 5.19
C SER A 93 3.42 43.50 4.03
N TYR A 94 4.23 44.27 3.30
CA TYR A 94 5.06 43.73 2.22
C TYR A 94 6.20 42.87 2.76
N GLU A 95 6.84 43.27 3.86
CA GLU A 95 7.90 42.45 4.49
C GLU A 95 7.37 41.11 5.00
N VAL A 96 6.16 41.09 5.57
CA VAL A 96 5.49 39.85 5.98
C VAL A 96 5.20 38.96 4.76
N GLN A 97 4.62 39.52 3.69
CA GLN A 97 4.34 38.74 2.47
C GLN A 97 5.61 38.16 1.83
N LEU A 98 6.71 38.92 1.81
CA LEU A 98 7.99 38.43 1.30
C LEU A 98 8.54 37.30 2.15
N ARG A 99 8.49 37.41 3.48
CA ARG A 99 8.92 36.33 4.38
C ARG A 99 8.06 35.09 4.24
N ASP A 100 6.74 35.24 4.17
CA ASP A 100 5.83 34.11 3.98
C ASP A 100 6.08 33.42 2.63
N ALA A 101 6.33 34.18 1.57
CA ALA A 101 6.67 33.65 0.25
C ALA A 101 8.03 32.92 0.26
N GLU A 102 9.05 33.48 0.93
CA GLU A 102 10.36 32.83 1.08
C GLU A 102 10.28 31.52 1.86
N VAL A 103 9.54 31.50 2.97
CA VAL A 103 9.32 30.29 3.78
C VAL A 103 8.59 29.23 2.98
N THR A 104 7.50 29.60 2.31
CA THR A 104 6.72 28.69 1.46
C THR A 104 7.59 28.10 0.35
N HIS A 105 8.38 28.94 -0.32
CA HIS A 105 9.28 28.48 -1.39
C HIS A 105 10.38 27.54 -0.86
N GLN A 106 10.92 27.83 0.32
CA GLN A 106 11.93 26.98 0.95
C GLN A 106 11.34 25.61 1.37
N GLU A 107 10.10 25.58 1.84
CA GLU A 107 9.37 24.36 2.17
C GLU A 107 9.08 23.53 0.91
N GLU A 108 8.56 24.15 -0.16
CA GLU A 108 8.34 23.49 -1.45
C GLU A 108 9.63 22.88 -2.03
N LEU A 109 10.76 23.59 -1.95
CA LEU A 109 12.05 23.07 -2.40
C LEU A 109 12.51 21.87 -1.58
N ARG A 110 12.28 21.89 -0.26
CA ARG A 110 12.63 20.79 0.63
C ARG A 110 11.77 19.56 0.32
N ASP A 111 10.48 19.75 0.11
CA ASP A 111 9.56 18.67 -0.23
C ASP A 111 9.86 18.10 -1.61
N ALA A 112 10.14 18.94 -2.61
CA ALA A 112 10.58 18.51 -3.92
C ALA A 112 11.89 17.70 -3.86
N GLN A 113 12.86 18.13 -3.03
CA GLN A 113 14.10 17.37 -2.80
C GLN A 113 13.85 16.01 -2.14
N ALA A 114 12.96 15.95 -1.14
CA ALA A 114 12.58 14.71 -0.49
C ALA A 114 11.91 13.74 -1.47
N GLN A 115 10.96 14.23 -2.26
CA GLN A 115 10.30 13.43 -3.31
C GLN A 115 11.28 12.94 -4.37
N MET A 116 12.22 13.77 -4.82
CA MET A 116 13.27 13.34 -5.75
C MET A 116 14.16 12.24 -5.14
N ALA A 117 14.53 12.36 -3.87
CA ALA A 117 15.31 11.34 -3.18
C ALA A 117 14.54 10.00 -3.08
N GLU A 118 13.23 10.05 -2.84
CA GLU A 118 12.38 8.86 -2.83
C GLU A 118 12.25 8.23 -4.22
N LEU A 119 12.00 9.02 -5.27
CA LEU A 119 11.91 8.54 -6.65
C LEU A 119 13.23 7.95 -7.18
N VAL A 120 14.38 8.41 -6.67
CA VAL A 120 15.69 7.87 -7.06
C VAL A 120 16.04 6.59 -6.30
N ASN A 121 15.66 6.50 -5.01
CA ASN A 121 16.06 5.39 -4.15
C ASN A 121 15.03 4.24 -4.13
N GLY A 122 13.74 4.54 -4.30
CA GLY A 122 12.65 3.56 -4.36
C GLY A 122 12.89 2.48 -5.41
N PRO A 123 13.06 2.83 -6.70
CA PRO A 123 13.30 1.85 -7.76
C PRO A 123 14.56 0.99 -7.55
N LYS A 124 15.59 1.52 -6.90
CA LYS A 124 16.81 0.77 -6.57
C LYS A 124 16.54 -0.28 -5.49
N LYS A 125 15.80 0.09 -4.45
CA LYS A 125 15.39 -0.82 -3.37
C LYS A 125 14.47 -1.92 -3.90
N ASP A 126 13.51 -1.55 -4.73
CA ASP A 126 12.58 -2.49 -5.34
C ASP A 126 13.29 -3.44 -6.31
N GLY A 127 14.21 -2.91 -7.13
CA GLY A 127 15.05 -3.73 -8.02
C GLY A 127 15.92 -4.73 -7.26
N ALA A 128 16.47 -4.36 -6.09
CA ALA A 128 17.22 -5.30 -5.24
C ALA A 128 16.31 -6.39 -4.67
N LYS A 129 15.11 -6.04 -4.21
CA LYS A 129 14.11 -6.99 -3.69
C LYS A 129 13.65 -7.97 -4.76
N ILE A 130 13.39 -7.50 -5.98
CA ILE A 130 12.99 -8.34 -7.12
C ILE A 130 14.09 -9.37 -7.41
N LYS A 131 15.36 -8.97 -7.48
CA LYS A 131 16.47 -9.91 -7.72
C LYS A 131 16.57 -11.00 -6.67
N ILE A 132 16.34 -10.67 -5.40
CA ILE A 132 16.33 -11.65 -4.30
C ILE A 132 15.20 -12.65 -4.51
N LEU A 133 13.98 -12.16 -4.78
CA LEU A 133 12.81 -13.01 -5.00
C LEU A 133 12.97 -13.92 -6.22
N GLU A 134 13.54 -13.42 -7.32
CA GLU A 134 13.83 -14.22 -8.51
C GLU A 134 14.84 -15.34 -8.23
N GLN A 135 15.86 -15.06 -7.42
CA GLN A 135 16.86 -16.07 -7.03
C GLN A 135 16.23 -17.16 -6.16
N GLU A 136 15.38 -16.77 -5.21
CA GLU A 136 14.63 -17.70 -4.37
C GLU A 136 13.68 -18.57 -5.20
N HIS A 137 12.95 -17.98 -6.14
CA HIS A 137 12.04 -18.72 -7.02
C HIS A 137 12.80 -19.79 -7.83
N ARG A 138 13.93 -19.44 -8.45
CA ARG A 138 14.76 -20.41 -9.18
C ARG A 138 15.27 -21.54 -8.29
N LYS A 139 15.62 -21.23 -7.04
CA LYS A 139 16.05 -22.23 -6.06
C LYS A 139 14.89 -23.19 -5.74
N LEU A 140 13.72 -22.65 -5.42
CA LEU A 140 12.52 -23.43 -5.09
C LEU A 140 12.08 -24.30 -6.27
N GLU A 141 12.14 -23.81 -7.51
CA GLU A 141 11.87 -24.61 -8.71
C GLU A 141 12.82 -25.81 -8.83
N GLY A 142 14.11 -25.58 -8.59
CA GLY A 142 15.13 -26.64 -8.58
C GLY A 142 14.84 -27.70 -7.50
N GLU A 143 14.55 -27.26 -6.27
CA GLU A 143 14.18 -28.14 -5.16
C GLU A 143 12.90 -28.92 -5.45
N ASN A 144 11.86 -28.28 -6.01
CA ASN A 144 10.61 -28.95 -6.37
C ASN A 144 10.82 -30.02 -7.44
N LYS A 145 11.63 -29.71 -8.47
CA LYS A 145 11.99 -30.69 -9.52
C LYS A 145 12.76 -31.87 -8.93
N TRP A 146 13.70 -31.61 -8.01
CA TRP A 146 14.45 -32.66 -7.32
C TRP A 146 13.53 -33.54 -6.48
N LEU A 147 12.62 -32.96 -5.69
CA LEU A 147 11.63 -33.71 -4.90
C LEU A 147 10.72 -34.58 -5.77
N ARG A 148 10.27 -34.06 -6.93
CA ARG A 148 9.50 -34.86 -7.90
C ARG A 148 10.31 -36.05 -8.40
N SER A 149 11.57 -35.84 -8.79
CA SER A 149 12.46 -36.91 -9.23
C SER A 149 12.68 -37.96 -8.13
N GLN A 150 12.94 -37.54 -6.89
CA GLN A 150 13.07 -38.43 -5.74
C GLN A 150 11.81 -39.24 -5.49
N ARG A 151 10.63 -38.60 -5.52
CA ARG A 151 9.34 -39.27 -5.39
C ARG A 151 9.14 -40.29 -6.50
N ASP A 152 9.47 -39.96 -7.74
CA ASP A 152 9.29 -40.86 -8.88
C ASP A 152 10.28 -42.05 -8.82
N GLN A 153 11.51 -41.84 -8.33
CA GLN A 153 12.45 -42.91 -8.01
C GLN A 153 11.91 -43.81 -6.90
N MET A 154 11.43 -43.23 -5.80
CA MET A 154 10.81 -43.96 -4.70
C MET A 154 9.58 -44.75 -5.16
N ARG A 155 8.74 -44.18 -6.04
CA ARG A 155 7.61 -44.89 -6.66
C ARG A 155 8.09 -46.13 -7.41
N LYS A 156 9.13 -46.02 -8.24
CA LYS A 156 9.72 -47.16 -8.96
C LYS A 156 10.25 -48.24 -8.01
N THR A 157 10.84 -47.84 -6.89
CA THR A 157 11.31 -48.77 -5.85
C THR A 157 10.14 -49.44 -5.10
N LEU A 158 9.05 -48.72 -4.85
CA LEU A 158 7.84 -49.24 -4.20
C LEU A 158 7.02 -50.14 -5.13
N THR A 159 6.98 -49.88 -6.44
CA THR A 159 6.36 -50.81 -7.41
C THR A 159 7.08 -52.15 -7.46
N LEU A 160 8.39 -52.19 -7.18
CA LEU A 160 9.14 -53.44 -7.02
C LEU A 160 8.68 -54.26 -5.78
N HIS A 161 7.93 -53.64 -4.86
CA HIS A 161 7.42 -54.24 -3.61
C HIS A 161 5.92 -54.58 -3.64
N GLN A 162 5.21 -54.41 -4.77
CA GLN A 162 3.88 -55.01 -4.96
C GLN A 162 4.03 -56.53 -5.18
N ILE A 163 4.41 -57.24 -4.12
CA ILE A 163 4.56 -58.70 -4.12
C ILE A 163 3.17 -59.29 -3.86
N GLY A 164 2.64 -60.00 -4.85
CA GLY A 164 1.31 -60.63 -4.81
C GLY A 164 0.16 -59.68 -5.18
N GLY A 165 -1.07 -60.21 -5.20
CA GLY A 165 -2.27 -59.49 -5.63
C GLY A 165 -2.52 -59.53 -7.15
N GLN A 166 -3.72 -59.10 -7.55
CA GLN A 166 -4.13 -58.95 -8.94
C GLN A 166 -4.20 -57.48 -9.33
N SER A 167 -3.80 -57.17 -10.57
CA SER A 167 -3.85 -55.82 -11.13
C SER A 167 -4.67 -55.82 -12.42
N GLN A 168 -5.53 -54.82 -12.59
CA GLN A 168 -6.31 -54.64 -13.81
C GLN A 168 -6.41 -53.15 -14.16
N GLU A 169 -6.49 -52.86 -15.46
CA GLU A 169 -6.80 -51.52 -15.94
C GLU A 169 -8.31 -51.36 -16.10
N LEU A 170 -8.86 -50.28 -15.53
CA LEU A 170 -10.27 -49.94 -15.56
C LEU A 170 -10.48 -48.74 -16.50
N PRO A 171 -11.45 -48.80 -17.44
CA PRO A 171 -11.73 -47.73 -18.39
C PRO A 171 -12.56 -46.60 -17.76
N PHE A 172 -12.13 -46.10 -16.60
CA PHE A 172 -12.80 -45.05 -15.84
C PHE A 172 -11.79 -44.05 -15.28
N PRO A 173 -12.16 -42.76 -15.19
CA PRO A 173 -11.28 -41.74 -14.62
C PRO A 173 -11.07 -41.97 -13.12
N PHE A 174 -9.89 -41.59 -12.65
CA PHE A 174 -9.46 -41.78 -11.26
C PHE A 174 -10.42 -41.17 -10.24
N SER A 175 -11.00 -39.99 -10.52
CA SER A 175 -11.95 -39.33 -9.63
C SER A 175 -13.17 -40.21 -9.36
N SER A 176 -13.84 -40.69 -10.42
CA SER A 176 -15.00 -41.59 -10.30
C SER A 176 -14.64 -42.91 -9.63
N ALA A 177 -13.46 -43.46 -9.93
CA ALA A 177 -12.97 -44.66 -9.27
C ALA A 177 -12.85 -44.48 -7.76
N SER A 178 -12.22 -43.38 -7.33
CA SER A 178 -11.97 -43.11 -5.91
C SER A 178 -13.24 -42.88 -5.09
N GLU A 179 -14.26 -42.27 -5.68
CA GLU A 179 -15.55 -42.01 -5.01
C GLU A 179 -16.38 -43.28 -4.83
N ILE A 180 -16.35 -44.19 -5.81
CA ILE A 180 -17.23 -45.36 -5.82
C ILE A 180 -16.65 -46.52 -5.01
N ILE A 181 -15.32 -46.64 -4.91
CA ILE A 181 -14.67 -47.77 -4.22
C ILE A 181 -15.09 -47.87 -2.75
N GLU A 182 -15.12 -46.76 -2.02
CA GLU A 182 -15.52 -46.78 -0.59
C GLU A 182 -16.96 -47.25 -0.42
N GLY A 183 -17.86 -46.78 -1.29
CA GLY A 183 -19.25 -47.20 -1.33
C GLY A 183 -19.40 -48.69 -1.69
N ALA A 184 -18.62 -49.18 -2.65
CA ALA A 184 -18.61 -50.59 -3.06
C ALA A 184 -18.13 -51.51 -1.93
N LEU A 185 -17.06 -51.12 -1.21
CA LEU A 185 -16.57 -51.87 -0.05
C LEU A 185 -17.60 -51.90 1.08
N THR A 186 -18.18 -50.74 1.40
CA THR A 186 -19.17 -50.62 2.48
C THR A 186 -20.45 -51.39 2.17
N LYS A 187 -20.92 -51.35 0.91
CA LYS A 187 -22.08 -52.13 0.45
C LYS A 187 -21.87 -53.63 0.61
N ASN A 188 -20.64 -54.08 0.43
CA ASN A 188 -20.24 -55.48 0.65
C ASN A 188 -19.90 -55.78 2.13
N GLY A 189 -20.13 -54.84 3.04
CA GLY A 189 -19.97 -54.99 4.47
C GLY A 189 -18.50 -54.99 4.93
N TYR A 190 -17.61 -54.35 4.19
CA TYR A 190 -16.24 -54.09 4.61
C TYR A 190 -16.13 -52.68 5.17
N SER A 191 -15.64 -52.55 6.40
CA SER A 191 -15.23 -51.27 6.98
C SER A 191 -13.80 -50.94 6.57
N ILE A 192 -13.51 -49.66 6.37
CA ILE A 192 -12.18 -49.16 6.02
C ILE A 192 -11.43 -48.90 7.32
N LEU A 193 -10.34 -49.65 7.53
CA LEU A 193 -9.43 -49.47 8.66
C LEU A 193 -8.56 -48.23 8.47
N SER A 194 -8.04 -48.03 7.26
CA SER A 194 -7.19 -46.89 6.91
C SER A 194 -7.28 -46.60 5.42
N SER A 195 -7.23 -45.32 5.06
CA SER A 195 -7.15 -44.88 3.67
C SER A 195 -6.13 -43.75 3.51
N MET A 196 -5.53 -43.67 2.33
CA MET A 196 -4.66 -42.57 1.92
C MET A 196 -5.04 -42.20 0.49
N GLN A 197 -5.41 -40.95 0.27
CA GLN A 197 -5.78 -40.46 -1.06
C GLN A 197 -4.95 -39.25 -1.44
N THR A 198 -4.48 -39.25 -2.67
CA THR A 198 -3.78 -38.15 -3.33
C THR A 198 -4.46 -37.85 -4.68
N ASP A 199 -3.98 -36.84 -5.39
CA ASP A 199 -4.45 -36.47 -6.73
C ASP A 199 -4.21 -37.55 -7.81
N GLN A 200 -3.31 -38.51 -7.54
CA GLN A 200 -2.88 -39.52 -8.51
C GLN A 200 -2.99 -40.97 -8.02
N LYS A 201 -3.16 -41.18 -6.71
CA LYS A 201 -3.14 -42.51 -6.09
C LYS A 201 -4.03 -42.53 -4.87
N ALA A 202 -4.81 -43.60 -4.71
CA ALA A 202 -5.52 -43.89 -3.47
C ALA A 202 -5.21 -45.31 -3.00
N VAL A 203 -5.11 -45.50 -1.70
CA VAL A 203 -4.86 -46.79 -1.05
C VAL A 203 -5.90 -46.99 0.04
N TYR A 204 -6.50 -48.17 0.10
CA TYR A 204 -7.53 -48.54 1.06
C TYR A 204 -7.16 -49.85 1.73
N ILE A 205 -7.29 -49.89 3.05
CA ILE A 205 -7.11 -51.08 3.88
C ILE A 205 -8.42 -51.35 4.58
N THR A 206 -8.99 -52.54 4.39
CA THR A 206 -10.21 -52.93 5.09
C THR A 206 -9.90 -53.55 6.45
N ASP A 207 -10.87 -53.54 7.36
CA ASP A 207 -10.85 -54.41 8.52
C ASP A 207 -10.91 -55.88 8.11
N ARG A 208 -10.52 -56.74 9.06
CA ARG A 208 -10.72 -58.19 8.92
C ARG A 208 -12.19 -58.53 9.16
N LYS A 209 -12.85 -59.03 8.14
CA LYS A 209 -14.23 -59.52 8.19
C LYS A 209 -14.23 -61.04 8.24
N THR A 210 -15.20 -61.64 8.93
CA THR A 210 -15.54 -63.06 8.76
C THR A 210 -16.80 -63.15 7.91
N SER A 211 -16.73 -63.88 6.80
CA SER A 211 -17.80 -63.95 5.81
C SER A 211 -19.07 -64.58 6.39
N LEU A 212 -20.16 -63.84 6.30
CA LEU A 212 -21.53 -64.32 6.52
C LEU A 212 -22.11 -64.88 5.20
N PRO A 213 -23.16 -65.71 5.23
CA PRO A 213 -23.68 -66.43 4.06
C PRO A 213 -24.01 -65.62 2.79
N PRO A 214 -24.31 -64.31 2.81
CA PRO A 214 -24.50 -63.52 1.58
C PRO A 214 -23.28 -62.64 1.19
N SER A 215 -22.08 -62.93 1.68
CA SER A 215 -20.87 -62.13 1.37
C SER A 215 -20.30 -62.45 -0.01
N LEU A 216 -19.42 -61.58 -0.52
CA LEU A 216 -18.57 -61.80 -1.70
C LEU A 216 -17.80 -63.15 -1.65
N GLU A 217 -17.65 -63.67 -0.43
CA GLU A 217 -16.86 -64.82 -0.03
C GLU A 217 -17.69 -66.04 0.40
N LEU A 218 -17.09 -67.23 0.29
CA LEU A 218 -17.62 -68.46 0.85
C LEU A 218 -17.75 -68.34 2.39
N SER A 219 -18.72 -69.01 3.01
CA SER A 219 -18.91 -68.99 4.47
C SER A 219 -17.74 -69.63 5.23
N GLY A 220 -17.37 -69.05 6.37
CA GLY A 220 -16.31 -69.60 7.25
C GLY A 220 -14.89 -69.14 6.89
N PHE A 221 -14.77 -68.02 6.19
CA PHE A 221 -13.49 -67.41 5.85
C PHE A 221 -13.34 -66.06 6.54
N ARG A 222 -12.10 -65.71 6.87
CA ARG A 222 -11.72 -64.40 7.38
C ARG A 222 -10.85 -63.70 6.36
N ASN A 223 -11.21 -62.47 6.02
CA ASN A 223 -10.58 -61.75 4.93
C ASN A 223 -10.32 -60.28 5.25
N GLN A 224 -9.23 -59.79 4.67
CA GLN A 224 -8.85 -58.39 4.66
C GLN A 224 -8.32 -58.04 3.28
N TYR A 225 -8.68 -56.87 2.77
CA TYR A 225 -8.17 -56.39 1.49
C TYR A 225 -7.26 -55.19 1.67
N LEU A 226 -6.26 -55.16 0.81
CA LEU A 226 -5.45 -54.01 0.50
C LEU A 226 -5.69 -53.65 -0.97
N LEU A 227 -6.24 -52.46 -1.20
CA LEU A 227 -6.51 -51.94 -2.53
C LEU A 227 -5.63 -50.72 -2.79
N SER A 228 -5.15 -50.59 -4.01
CA SER A 228 -4.45 -49.41 -4.50
C SER A 228 -4.98 -49.07 -5.88
N ILE A 229 -5.42 -47.83 -6.08
CA ILE A 229 -5.74 -47.29 -7.40
C ILE A 229 -4.78 -46.20 -7.78
N GLU A 230 -4.39 -46.16 -9.05
CA GLU A 230 -3.49 -45.15 -9.60
C GLU A 230 -4.05 -44.59 -10.90
N LYS A 231 -3.84 -43.29 -11.12
CA LYS A 231 -4.19 -42.64 -12.38
C LYS A 231 -3.32 -43.18 -13.50
N GLY A 232 -3.94 -43.90 -14.43
CA GLY A 232 -3.30 -44.44 -15.62
C GLY A 232 -3.23 -43.43 -16.78
N PRO A 233 -2.65 -43.85 -17.91
CA PRO A 233 -2.66 -43.05 -19.13
C PRO A 233 -4.09 -42.88 -19.68
N SER A 234 -4.37 -41.77 -20.36
CA SER A 234 -5.61 -41.56 -21.13
C SER A 234 -6.91 -41.78 -20.34
N ASP A 235 -7.02 -41.22 -19.13
CA ASP A 235 -8.19 -41.31 -18.23
C ASP A 235 -8.59 -42.74 -17.79
N HIS A 236 -7.65 -43.68 -17.87
CA HIS A 236 -7.81 -45.01 -17.27
C HIS A 236 -7.35 -45.00 -15.81
N THR A 237 -7.82 -45.97 -15.03
CA THR A 237 -7.38 -46.18 -13.65
C THR A 237 -6.83 -47.58 -13.51
N ILE A 238 -5.62 -47.71 -12.97
CA ILE A 238 -5.03 -49.01 -12.65
C ILE A 238 -5.45 -49.37 -11.24
N ILE A 239 -6.14 -50.49 -11.07
CA ILE A 239 -6.50 -51.05 -9.77
C ILE A 239 -5.61 -52.24 -9.45
N TRP A 240 -5.07 -52.26 -8.24
CA TRP A 240 -4.37 -53.40 -7.67
C TRP A 240 -5.09 -53.81 -6.38
N VAL A 241 -5.38 -55.11 -6.26
CA VAL A 241 -6.09 -55.69 -5.14
C VAL A 241 -5.30 -56.86 -4.61
N ARG A 242 -5.06 -56.87 -3.30
CA ARG A 242 -4.49 -58.00 -2.58
C ARG A 242 -5.41 -58.41 -1.45
N ALA A 243 -5.68 -59.70 -1.35
CA ALA A 243 -6.46 -60.29 -0.28
C ALA A 243 -5.57 -61.08 0.68
N GLU A 244 -5.72 -60.85 1.98
CA GLU A 244 -5.28 -61.79 3.01
C GLU A 244 -6.47 -62.67 3.38
N PHE A 245 -6.39 -63.97 3.10
CA PHE A 245 -7.50 -64.90 3.23
C PHE A 245 -7.15 -66.08 4.14
N GLU A 246 -7.89 -66.24 5.23
CA GLU A 246 -7.75 -67.32 6.20
C GLU A 246 -9.04 -68.15 6.23
N LYS A 247 -8.91 -69.48 6.16
CA LYS A 247 -10.01 -70.42 6.28
C LYS A 247 -10.18 -70.83 7.74
N ILE A 248 -11.40 -70.72 8.26
CA ILE A 248 -11.74 -71.18 9.61
C ILE A 248 -12.33 -72.58 9.50
N SER A 249 -11.64 -73.55 10.09
CA SER A 249 -12.13 -74.93 10.20
C SER A 249 -13.27 -75.04 11.21
N LYS A 250 -14.04 -76.13 11.13
CA LYS A 250 -15.13 -76.47 12.08
C LYS A 250 -14.66 -76.54 13.54
N ASN A 251 -13.36 -76.75 13.77
CA ASN A 251 -12.72 -76.76 15.10
C ASN A 251 -12.14 -75.40 15.53
N GLY A 252 -12.38 -74.32 14.76
CA GLY A 252 -11.85 -72.99 15.04
C GLY A 252 -10.39 -72.76 14.64
N GLN A 253 -9.71 -73.75 14.06
CA GLN A 253 -8.34 -73.58 13.55
C GLN A 253 -8.33 -72.77 12.25
N MET A 254 -7.35 -71.88 12.13
CA MET A 254 -7.16 -71.01 10.96
C MET A 254 -6.09 -71.60 10.04
N PHE A 255 -6.37 -71.63 8.74
CA PHE A 255 -5.45 -72.08 7.70
C PHE A 255 -5.30 -71.01 6.64
N SER A 256 -4.10 -70.82 6.09
CA SER A 256 -3.93 -69.99 4.90
C SER A 256 -4.70 -70.61 3.75
N ALA A 257 -5.48 -69.79 3.03
CA ALA A 257 -6.12 -70.22 1.81
C ALA A 257 -5.10 -70.54 0.72
N GLN A 258 -5.50 -71.38 -0.24
CA GLN A 258 -4.62 -71.70 -1.36
C GLN A 258 -4.56 -70.53 -2.35
N GLN A 259 -3.41 -70.33 -3.00
CA GLN A 259 -3.22 -69.25 -3.97
C GLN A 259 -4.33 -69.13 -5.03
N PRO A 260 -4.88 -70.20 -5.65
CA PRO A 260 -5.97 -70.05 -6.62
C PRO A 260 -7.26 -69.50 -6.01
N GLU A 261 -7.57 -69.85 -4.75
CA GLU A 261 -8.75 -69.33 -4.05
C GLU A 261 -8.57 -67.82 -3.79
N VAL A 262 -7.38 -67.41 -3.33
CA VAL A 262 -7.04 -66.00 -3.09
C VAL A 262 -7.14 -65.19 -4.39
N THR A 263 -6.60 -65.71 -5.49
CA THR A 263 -6.65 -65.04 -6.80
C THR A 263 -8.09 -64.89 -7.31
N ASP A 264 -8.95 -65.90 -7.18
CA ASP A 264 -10.36 -65.81 -7.59
C ASP A 264 -11.10 -64.69 -6.83
N ILE A 265 -10.81 -64.57 -5.54
CA ILE A 265 -11.42 -63.57 -4.66
C ILE A 265 -10.94 -62.16 -4.99
N GLU A 266 -9.63 -61.99 -5.24
CA GLU A 266 -9.05 -60.72 -5.68
C GLU A 266 -9.70 -60.26 -7.00
N LEU A 267 -9.84 -61.16 -7.98
CA LEU A 267 -10.50 -60.87 -9.25
C LEU A 267 -11.99 -60.54 -9.06
N ARG A 268 -12.70 -61.26 -8.18
CA ARG A 268 -14.12 -61.02 -7.91
C ARG A 268 -14.35 -59.63 -7.32
N LEU A 269 -13.48 -59.16 -6.43
CA LEU A 269 -13.57 -57.80 -5.89
C LEU A 269 -13.32 -56.75 -6.98
N ILE A 270 -12.34 -56.97 -7.87
CA ILE A 270 -12.10 -56.08 -9.01
C ILE A 270 -13.34 -56.02 -9.91
N GLN A 271 -13.98 -57.17 -10.19
CA GLN A 271 -15.19 -57.24 -11.00
C GLN A 271 -16.38 -56.51 -10.34
N GLU A 272 -16.55 -56.66 -9.02
CA GLU A 272 -17.61 -55.95 -8.28
C GLU A 272 -17.41 -54.43 -8.34
N ILE A 273 -16.18 -53.94 -8.17
CA ILE A 273 -15.84 -52.52 -8.30
C ILE A 273 -16.09 -52.04 -9.73
N HIS A 274 -15.68 -52.83 -10.74
CA HIS A 274 -15.95 -52.53 -12.14
C HIS A 274 -17.45 -52.42 -12.45
N GLN A 275 -18.27 -53.30 -11.87
CA GLN A 275 -19.72 -53.26 -11.99
C GLN A 275 -20.33 -52.05 -11.27
N ALA A 276 -19.84 -51.71 -10.06
CA ALA A 276 -20.26 -50.54 -9.32
C ALA A 276 -19.94 -49.24 -10.08
N LEU A 277 -18.76 -49.16 -10.71
CA LEU A 277 -18.35 -48.03 -11.56
C LEU A 277 -19.23 -47.91 -12.79
N SER A 278 -19.51 -49.02 -13.47
CA SER A 278 -20.40 -49.06 -14.63
C SER A 278 -21.81 -48.58 -14.26
N THR A 279 -22.31 -48.97 -13.08
CA THR A 279 -23.63 -48.57 -12.57
C THR A 279 -23.66 -47.10 -12.15
N GLY A 280 -22.61 -46.62 -11.47
CA GLY A 280 -22.47 -45.23 -11.04
C GLY A 280 -22.32 -44.27 -12.21
N ALA A 281 -21.52 -44.65 -13.23
CA ALA A 281 -21.39 -43.91 -14.47
C ALA A 281 -22.73 -43.81 -15.23
N ALA A 282 -23.49 -44.92 -15.29
CA ALA A 282 -24.84 -44.92 -15.88
C ALA A 282 -25.84 -44.03 -15.10
N ALA A 283 -25.70 -43.93 -13.78
CA ALA A 283 -26.52 -43.04 -12.96
C ALA A 283 -26.15 -41.56 -13.18
N HIS A 284 -24.86 -41.24 -13.33
CA HIS A 284 -24.41 -39.88 -13.67
C HIS A 284 -24.87 -39.45 -15.07
N ALA A 285 -24.85 -40.35 -16.07
CA ALA A 285 -25.30 -40.04 -17.43
C ALA A 285 -26.81 -39.81 -17.57
N ARG A 286 -27.63 -40.26 -16.61
CA ARG A 286 -29.09 -40.07 -16.61
C ARG A 286 -29.54 -38.77 -15.92
N ASN A 287 -28.65 -38.10 -15.21
CA ASN A 287 -28.93 -36.85 -14.50
C ASN A 287 -28.55 -35.60 -15.32
N PHE A 288 -28.25 -35.76 -16.60
CA PHE A 288 -28.01 -34.69 -17.58
C PHE A 288 -28.97 -34.82 -18.75
#